data_AF-A0A3S0A1D6-F1
#
_entry.id   AF-A0A3S0A1D6-F1
#
_cell.length_a   1.000
_cell.length_b   1.000
_cell.length_c   1.000
_cell.angle_alpha   90.00
_cell.angle_beta   90.00
_cell.angle_gamma   90.00
#
_symmetry.space_group_name_H-M   'P 1'
#
loop_
_entity.id
_entity.type
_entity.pdbx_description
1 polymer ?
#
loop_
_entity_poly.entity_id
_entity_poly.type
_entity_poly.pdbx_seq_one_letter_code
_entity_poly.pdbx_strand_id
1 'polypeptide(L)'
;MILAVVGISAADNAAASAPTGIFLWYPDQAEPPSSEDCEALVSRVNPSREKAEAWFWGRVPQGTELEFYLFLSKDRMEPTFSAEGDYDTGELRLGSTVGDETAFDLIPDDHPTVAIRGSIIAPKSSPVLTVVLRDVPSVDAPADRVTYYCRFAEVETEA
;
A
#
# COMPACT_ATOMS: atom_id res chain seq x y z
N MET A 1 -43.44 17.33 32.29
CA MET A 1 -42.98 17.97 31.04
C MET A 1 -41.51 17.61 30.91
N ILE A 2 -41.15 16.86 29.86
CA ILE A 2 -39.85 16.21 29.64
C ILE A 2 -38.92 17.18 28.89
N LEU A 3 -37.65 17.26 29.28
CA LEU A 3 -36.56 17.55 28.34
C LEU A 3 -35.31 16.77 28.75
N ALA A 4 -35.13 15.62 28.11
CA ALA A 4 -33.85 14.92 28.07
C ALA A 4 -32.98 15.58 26.99
N VAL A 5 -31.85 16.16 27.39
CA VAL A 5 -30.84 16.65 26.45
C VAL A 5 -30.04 15.43 26.01
N VAL A 6 -30.34 14.91 24.82
CA VAL A 6 -29.50 13.92 24.14
C VAL A 6 -28.33 14.69 23.55
N GLY A 7 -27.16 14.59 24.20
CA GLY A 7 -25.90 15.04 23.64
C GLY A 7 -25.56 14.17 22.43
N ILE A 8 -25.67 14.74 21.23
CA ILE A 8 -25.16 14.11 20.00
C ILE A 8 -23.63 14.17 20.10
N SER A 9 -23.00 13.05 20.43
CA SER A 9 -21.56 12.90 20.23
C SER A 9 -21.30 12.99 18.73
N ALA A 10 -20.68 14.09 18.29
CA ALA A 10 -20.04 14.15 17.00
C ALA A 10 -18.94 13.09 17.00
N ALA A 11 -19.22 11.92 16.43
CA ALA A 11 -18.17 11.02 16.01
C ALA A 11 -17.38 11.78 14.96
N ASP A 12 -16.15 12.16 15.29
CA ASP A 12 -15.14 12.63 14.35
C ASP A 12 -15.01 11.56 13.25
N ASN A 13 -15.80 11.71 12.19
CA ASN A 13 -15.53 11.10 10.91
C ASN A 13 -14.34 11.89 10.33
N ALA A 14 -13.17 11.72 10.93
CA ALA A 14 -11.92 11.98 10.25
C ALA A 14 -11.96 11.07 9.02
N ALA A 15 -12.23 11.67 7.85
CA ALA A 15 -12.20 10.96 6.59
C ALA A 15 -10.88 10.19 6.55
N ALA A 16 -10.97 8.86 6.52
CA ALA A 16 -9.77 8.03 6.48
C ALA A 16 -8.98 8.46 5.23
N SER A 17 -7.78 9.01 5.42
CA SER A 17 -6.89 9.31 4.32
C SER A 17 -6.27 8.01 3.81
N ALA A 18 -5.95 7.96 2.51
CA ALA A 18 -5.13 6.87 1.98
C ALA A 18 -3.89 6.66 2.86
N PRO A 19 -3.47 5.41 3.12
CA PRO A 19 -2.23 5.18 3.83
C PRO A 19 -1.06 5.73 3.00
N THR A 20 -0.11 6.37 3.68
CA THR A 20 1.17 6.78 3.10
C THR A 20 2.30 6.17 3.91
N GLY A 21 3.46 5.99 3.29
CA GLY A 21 4.65 5.43 3.93
C GLY A 21 5.31 4.34 3.11
N ILE A 22 6.11 3.52 3.79
CA ILE A 22 6.84 2.41 3.20
C ILE A 22 6.29 1.11 3.78
N PHE A 23 6.00 0.15 2.90
CA PHE A 23 5.40 -1.13 3.28
C PHE A 23 6.28 -2.27 2.77
N LEU A 24 6.45 -3.31 3.59
CA LEU A 24 7.25 -4.48 3.22
C LEU A 24 6.38 -5.43 2.39
N TRP A 25 6.86 -5.86 1.23
CA TRP A 25 6.15 -6.83 0.40
C TRP A 25 6.06 -8.19 1.11
N TYR A 26 4.87 -8.78 1.11
CA TYR A 26 4.66 -10.12 1.66
C TYR A 26 4.96 -11.20 0.60
N PRO A 27 5.74 -12.26 0.88
CA PRO A 27 6.20 -13.13 -0.20
C PRO A 27 5.19 -14.12 -0.78
N ASP A 28 4.18 -14.53 -0.01
CA ASP A 28 3.15 -15.44 -0.48
C ASP A 28 1.90 -14.67 -0.94
N GLN A 29 1.74 -14.54 -2.25
CA GLN A 29 0.69 -13.71 -2.86
C GLN A 29 -0.58 -14.49 -3.23
N ALA A 30 -0.65 -15.78 -2.89
CA ALA A 30 -1.81 -16.61 -3.24
C ALA A 30 -3.06 -16.24 -2.43
N GLU A 31 -2.88 -15.84 -1.17
CA GLU A 31 -3.96 -15.51 -0.23
C GLU A 31 -3.54 -14.32 0.65
N PRO A 32 -4.50 -13.55 1.20
CA PRO A 32 -4.18 -12.45 2.10
C PRO A 32 -3.47 -12.95 3.37
N PRO A 33 -2.35 -12.33 3.80
CA PRO A 33 -1.69 -12.70 5.03
C PRO A 33 -2.57 -12.38 6.25
N SER A 34 -2.39 -13.14 7.32
CA SER A 34 -2.90 -12.74 8.63
C SER A 34 -2.04 -11.64 9.26
N SER A 35 -2.52 -11.06 10.37
CA SER A 35 -1.71 -10.09 11.11
C SER A 35 -0.46 -10.71 11.72
N GLU A 36 -0.56 -11.96 12.20
CA GLU A 36 0.58 -12.72 12.75
C GLU A 36 1.63 -13.02 11.67
N ASP A 37 1.20 -13.32 10.44
CA ASP A 37 2.12 -13.53 9.31
C ASP A 37 2.94 -12.27 9.01
N CYS A 38 2.27 -11.10 9.02
CA CYS A 38 2.96 -9.83 8.82
C CYS A 38 3.91 -9.50 9.99
N GLU A 39 3.50 -9.71 11.24
CA GLU A 39 4.34 -9.49 12.41
C GLU A 39 5.58 -10.40 12.38
N ALA A 40 5.41 -11.68 12.04
CA ALA A 40 6.50 -12.64 11.90
C ALA A 40 7.45 -12.25 10.77
N LEU A 41 6.92 -11.84 9.61
CA LEU A 41 7.72 -11.37 8.48
C LEU A 41 8.55 -10.12 8.87
N VAL A 42 7.90 -9.11 9.45
CA VAL A 42 8.56 -7.87 9.86
C VAL A 42 9.63 -8.17 10.92
N SER A 43 9.36 -9.04 11.89
CA SER A 43 10.36 -9.44 12.89
C SER A 43 11.55 -10.17 12.28
N ARG A 44 11.33 -10.99 11.24
CA ARG A 44 12.41 -11.76 10.58
C ARG A 44 13.27 -10.86 9.70
N VAL A 45 12.64 -10.05 8.86
CA VAL A 45 13.31 -9.16 7.90
C VAL A 45 13.96 -7.97 8.60
N ASN A 46 13.35 -7.51 9.69
CA ASN A 46 13.72 -6.30 10.41
C ASN A 46 13.91 -5.11 9.44
N PRO A 47 12.84 -4.72 8.72
CA PRO A 47 12.88 -3.66 7.71
C PRO A 47 13.10 -2.28 8.34
N SER A 48 13.64 -1.35 7.56
CA SER A 48 13.80 0.07 7.91
C SER A 48 13.75 0.92 6.65
N ARG A 49 13.47 2.23 6.77
CA ARG A 49 13.57 3.18 5.65
C ARG A 49 14.94 3.17 5.00
N GLU A 50 16.01 3.13 5.79
CA GLU A 50 17.37 3.07 5.24
C GLU A 50 17.57 1.85 4.32
N LYS A 51 17.08 0.67 4.74
CA LYS A 51 17.10 -0.53 3.90
C LYS A 51 16.22 -0.35 2.66
N ALA A 52 14.98 0.10 2.84
CA ALA A 52 14.04 0.28 1.74
C ALA A 52 14.57 1.27 0.69
N GLU A 53 15.15 2.39 1.12
CA GLU A 53 15.78 3.37 0.23
C GLU A 53 17.03 2.79 -0.44
N ALA A 54 17.82 1.97 0.26
CA ALA A 54 18.93 1.27 -0.37
C ALA A 54 18.44 0.33 -1.50
N TRP A 55 17.33 -0.39 -1.29
CA TRP A 55 16.66 -1.17 -2.34
C TRP A 55 16.18 -0.29 -3.49
N PHE A 56 15.45 0.78 -3.17
CA PHE A 56 14.92 1.72 -4.15
C PHE A 56 16.01 2.33 -5.06
N TRP A 57 17.16 2.69 -4.48
CA TRP A 57 18.27 3.28 -5.22
C TRP A 57 19.28 2.27 -5.78
N GLY A 58 19.03 0.96 -5.65
CA GLY A 58 19.95 -0.09 -6.11
C GLY A 58 21.31 -0.09 -5.40
N ARG A 59 21.35 0.33 -4.13
CA ARG A 59 22.56 0.45 -3.29
C ARG A 59 22.79 -0.77 -2.38
N VAL A 60 21.94 -1.79 -2.49
CA VAL A 60 22.01 -2.97 -1.62
C VAL A 60 23.25 -3.80 -1.96
N PRO A 61 24.01 -4.27 -0.94
CA PRO A 61 25.15 -5.15 -1.17
C PRO A 61 24.79 -6.44 -1.90
N GLN A 62 25.74 -6.99 -2.66
CA GLN A 62 25.57 -8.30 -3.29
C GLN A 62 25.48 -9.40 -2.24
N GLY A 63 24.58 -10.36 -2.45
CA GLY A 63 24.40 -11.52 -1.57
C GLY A 63 23.49 -11.29 -0.35
N THR A 64 22.87 -10.12 -0.24
CA THR A 64 21.77 -9.89 0.71
C THR A 64 20.52 -10.66 0.28
N GLU A 65 19.75 -11.16 1.24
CA GLU A 65 18.45 -11.78 1.00
C GLU A 65 17.52 -10.79 0.30
N LEU A 66 16.73 -11.25 -0.68
CA LEU A 66 15.83 -10.38 -1.44
C LEU A 66 14.72 -9.83 -0.54
N GLU A 67 14.61 -8.51 -0.48
CA GLU A 67 13.54 -7.79 0.20
C GLU A 67 12.94 -6.79 -0.77
N PHE A 68 11.61 -6.65 -0.75
CA PHE A 68 10.90 -5.74 -1.64
C PHE A 68 9.97 -4.83 -0.85
N TYR A 69 9.78 -3.61 -1.33
CA TYR A 69 9.04 -2.57 -0.63
C TYR A 69 8.06 -1.88 -1.57
N LEU A 70 7.04 -1.24 -1.01
CA LEU A 70 6.18 -0.26 -1.66
C LEU A 70 6.37 1.09 -0.98
N PHE A 71 6.76 2.10 -1.75
CA PHE A 71 6.71 3.50 -1.37
C PHE A 71 5.37 4.08 -1.85
N LEU A 72 4.62 4.65 -0.93
CA LEU A 72 3.28 5.17 -1.20
C LEU A 72 3.16 6.60 -0.65
N SER A 73 2.99 7.57 -1.56
CA SER A 73 2.71 8.96 -1.22
C SER A 73 1.27 9.33 -1.59
N LYS A 74 0.91 10.60 -1.43
CA LYS A 74 -0.43 11.11 -1.82
C LYS A 74 -0.67 11.10 -3.32
N ASP A 75 0.41 11.05 -4.11
CA ASP A 75 0.41 11.29 -5.54
C ASP A 75 1.28 10.28 -6.31
N ARG A 76 1.85 9.27 -5.64
CA ARG A 76 2.77 8.32 -6.28
C ARG A 76 2.75 6.95 -5.61
N MET A 77 2.83 5.91 -6.46
CA MET A 77 3.04 4.52 -6.10
C MET A 77 4.36 4.08 -6.69
N GLU A 78 5.28 3.57 -5.86
CA GLU A 78 6.60 3.11 -6.33
C GLU A 78 7.01 1.83 -5.58
N PRO A 79 6.75 0.64 -6.14
CA PRO A 79 7.37 -0.59 -5.66
C PRO A 79 8.88 -0.63 -5.99
N THR A 80 9.68 -1.30 -5.15
CA THR A 80 11.11 -1.56 -5.43
C THR A 80 11.33 -2.74 -6.37
N PHE A 81 10.24 -3.28 -6.92
CA PHE A 81 10.22 -4.28 -7.96
C PHE A 81 9.08 -3.94 -8.91
N SER A 82 9.26 -4.16 -10.20
CA SER A 82 8.16 -4.06 -11.16
C SER A 82 7.77 -5.45 -11.63
N ALA A 83 6.48 -5.72 -11.69
CA ALA A 83 5.97 -6.88 -12.41
C ALA A 83 6.12 -6.68 -13.94
N GLU A 84 6.00 -7.77 -14.71
CA GLU A 84 6.02 -7.72 -16.16
C GLU A 84 5.03 -6.67 -16.71
N GLY A 85 5.56 -5.71 -17.49
CA GLY A 85 4.82 -4.62 -18.12
C GLY A 85 4.79 -3.28 -17.37
N ASP A 86 5.47 -3.13 -16.22
CA ASP A 86 5.66 -1.85 -15.49
C ASP A 86 4.39 -0.99 -15.32
N TYR A 87 3.30 -1.66 -14.91
CA TYR A 87 1.98 -1.05 -14.70
C TYR A 87 1.72 -0.68 -13.23
N ASP A 88 2.70 -0.90 -12.34
CA ASP A 88 2.60 -0.82 -10.88
C ASP A 88 3.36 0.36 -10.27
N THR A 89 4.12 1.11 -11.08
CA THR A 89 4.80 2.37 -10.72
C THR A 89 4.17 3.56 -11.44
N GLY A 90 3.86 4.64 -10.73
CA GLY A 90 3.49 5.90 -11.37
C GLY A 90 2.69 6.89 -10.52
N GLU A 91 2.04 7.84 -11.19
CA GLU A 91 1.19 8.88 -10.57
C GLU A 91 -0.08 8.26 -10.00
N LEU A 92 -0.35 8.53 -8.72
CA LEU A 92 -1.61 8.20 -8.06
C LEU A 92 -2.57 9.38 -8.03
N ARG A 93 -3.80 9.12 -8.46
CA ARG A 93 -4.94 10.00 -8.27
C ARG A 93 -5.87 9.36 -7.26
N LEU A 94 -5.70 9.74 -6.00
CA LEU A 94 -6.53 9.23 -4.91
C LEU A 94 -7.98 9.70 -5.05
N GLY A 95 -8.89 8.75 -4.93
CA GLY A 95 -10.33 8.95 -4.92
C GLY A 95 -10.89 9.06 -3.50
N SER A 96 -12.16 8.68 -3.35
CA SER A 96 -12.82 8.65 -2.04
C SER A 96 -12.41 7.43 -1.23
N THR A 97 -12.33 7.62 0.09
CA THR A 97 -12.18 6.53 1.05
C THR A 97 -13.52 6.18 1.67
N VAL A 98 -13.87 4.89 1.68
CA VAL A 98 -15.07 4.33 2.32
C VAL A 98 -14.65 3.19 3.24
N GLY A 99 -14.81 3.38 4.55
CA GLY A 99 -14.29 2.43 5.54
C GLY A 99 -12.76 2.36 5.48
N ASP A 100 -12.22 1.16 5.30
CA ASP A 100 -10.77 0.90 5.22
C ASP A 100 -10.23 0.91 3.78
N GLU A 101 -11.09 1.16 2.79
CA GLU A 101 -10.75 1.10 1.37
C GLU A 101 -10.69 2.51 0.75
N THR A 102 -9.57 2.82 0.11
CA THR A 102 -9.38 4.04 -0.69
C THR A 102 -9.28 3.69 -2.17
N ALA A 103 -10.20 4.19 -2.98
CA ALA A 103 -10.11 4.05 -4.44
C ALA A 103 -9.01 4.96 -5.01
N PHE A 104 -8.42 4.58 -6.14
CA PHE A 104 -7.47 5.41 -6.88
C PHE A 104 -7.48 5.09 -8.38
N ASP A 105 -6.98 6.03 -9.18
CA ASP A 105 -6.46 5.75 -10.52
C ASP A 105 -4.93 5.83 -10.49
N LEU A 106 -4.25 4.83 -11.04
CA LEU A 106 -2.80 4.81 -11.27
C LEU A 106 -2.53 5.09 -12.74
N ILE A 107 -1.64 6.04 -13.00
CA ILE A 107 -1.12 6.33 -14.34
C ILE A 107 0.33 5.85 -14.35
N PRO A 108 0.61 4.70 -15.00
CA PRO A 108 1.94 4.14 -14.99
C PRO A 108 2.94 5.03 -15.71
N ASP A 109 4.16 5.14 -15.18
CA ASP A 109 5.21 5.99 -15.74
C ASP A 109 5.58 5.55 -17.17
N ASP A 110 5.68 4.24 -17.42
CA ASP A 110 6.00 3.66 -18.74
C ASP A 110 4.77 3.58 -19.69
N HIS A 111 3.57 3.81 -19.16
CA HIS A 111 2.31 3.75 -19.92
C HIS A 111 1.38 4.94 -19.60
N PRO A 112 1.81 6.20 -19.85
CA PRO A 112 1.12 7.40 -19.36
C PRO A 112 -0.25 7.67 -20.01
N THR A 113 -0.59 6.94 -21.07
CA THR A 113 -1.92 7.00 -21.71
C THR A 113 -2.93 6.01 -21.12
N VAL A 114 -2.49 5.15 -20.21
CA VAL A 114 -3.31 4.15 -19.51
C VAL A 114 -3.63 4.67 -18.12
N ALA A 115 -4.88 4.53 -17.71
CA ALA A 115 -5.31 4.76 -16.34
C ALA A 115 -5.87 3.44 -15.78
N ILE A 116 -5.20 2.91 -14.76
CA ILE A 116 -5.58 1.67 -14.09
C ILE A 116 -6.36 2.03 -12.84
N ARG A 117 -7.60 1.55 -12.74
CA ARG A 117 -8.37 1.69 -11.51
C ARG A 117 -7.82 0.74 -10.46
N GLY A 118 -7.80 1.19 -9.22
CA GLY A 118 -7.39 0.34 -8.12
C GLY A 118 -8.01 0.74 -6.80
N SER A 119 -7.68 -0.04 -5.79
CA SER A 119 -7.99 0.29 -4.41
C SER A 119 -6.90 -0.14 -3.45
N ILE A 120 -6.72 0.66 -2.39
CA ILE A 120 -5.86 0.35 -1.26
C ILE A 120 -6.78 0.00 -0.09
N ILE A 121 -6.66 -1.21 0.43
CA ILE A 121 -7.39 -1.67 1.62
C ILE A 121 -6.39 -1.74 2.76
N ALA A 122 -6.59 -0.92 3.80
CA ALA A 122 -5.61 -0.78 4.87
C ALA A 122 -6.26 -0.53 6.24
N PRO A 123 -6.87 -1.56 6.86
CA PRO A 123 -7.53 -1.44 8.14
C PRO A 123 -6.60 -0.88 9.22
N LYS A 124 -7.10 0.05 10.04
CA LYS A 124 -6.29 0.67 11.11
C LYS A 124 -5.84 -0.33 12.18
N SER A 125 -6.62 -1.38 12.41
CA SER A 125 -6.34 -2.43 13.38
C SER A 125 -5.50 -3.58 12.82
N SER A 126 -5.02 -3.47 11.57
CA SER A 126 -4.26 -4.53 10.92
C SER A 126 -2.91 -4.00 10.40
N PRO A 127 -1.83 -4.80 10.52
CA PRO A 127 -0.58 -4.51 9.84
C PRO A 127 -0.66 -4.80 8.33
N VAL A 128 -1.72 -5.44 7.84
CA VAL A 128 -1.86 -5.81 6.43
C VAL A 128 -2.35 -4.62 5.61
N LEU A 129 -1.68 -4.36 4.50
CA LEU A 129 -2.10 -3.46 3.43
C LEU A 129 -2.27 -4.28 2.15
N THR A 130 -3.38 -4.10 1.45
CA THR A 130 -3.64 -4.73 0.15
C THR A 130 -3.76 -3.65 -0.91
N VAL A 131 -3.03 -3.82 -2.01
CA VAL A 131 -3.19 -3.04 -3.24
C VAL A 131 -3.88 -3.92 -4.26
N VAL A 132 -4.96 -3.41 -4.86
CA VAL A 132 -5.64 -4.05 -5.97
C VAL A 132 -5.55 -3.14 -7.18
N LEU A 133 -5.00 -3.65 -8.28
CA LEU A 133 -5.01 -3.03 -9.60
C LEU A 133 -5.99 -3.82 -10.48
N ARG A 134 -6.95 -3.13 -11.11
CA ARG A 134 -8.01 -3.75 -11.90
C ARG A 134 -7.70 -3.74 -13.38
N ASP A 135 -8.07 -4.82 -14.07
CA ASP A 135 -7.96 -4.92 -15.53
C ASP A 135 -6.56 -4.55 -16.07
N VAL A 136 -5.50 -4.95 -15.37
CA VAL A 136 -4.13 -4.63 -15.76
C VAL A 136 -3.82 -5.30 -17.10
N PRO A 137 -3.33 -4.55 -18.12
CA PRO A 137 -2.98 -5.13 -19.41
C PRO A 137 -1.95 -6.27 -19.28
N SER A 138 -2.15 -7.34 -20.05
CA SER A 138 -1.23 -8.46 -20.16
C SER A 138 -1.22 -9.03 -21.59
N VAL A 139 -0.29 -9.95 -21.88
CA VAL A 139 -0.15 -10.56 -23.22
C VAL A 139 -1.40 -11.35 -23.64
N ASP A 140 -2.07 -12.02 -22.70
CA ASP A 140 -3.22 -12.87 -22.99
C ASP A 140 -4.55 -12.10 -22.89
N ALA A 141 -4.81 -11.54 -21.70
CA ALA A 141 -6.02 -10.78 -21.40
C ALA A 141 -5.81 -9.86 -20.19
N PRO A 142 -6.54 -8.73 -20.09
CA PRO A 142 -6.55 -7.92 -18.87
C PRO A 142 -6.91 -8.77 -17.65
N ALA A 143 -6.19 -8.57 -16.55
CA ALA A 143 -6.40 -9.31 -15.31
C ALA A 143 -6.18 -8.41 -14.09
N ASP A 144 -6.94 -8.68 -13.03
CA ASP A 144 -6.72 -8.04 -11.74
C ASP A 144 -5.40 -8.52 -11.13
N ARG A 145 -4.65 -7.59 -10.54
CA ARG A 145 -3.45 -7.88 -9.75
C ARG A 145 -3.74 -7.46 -8.32
N VAL A 146 -3.55 -8.40 -7.40
CA VAL A 146 -3.66 -8.17 -5.96
C VAL A 146 -2.26 -8.32 -5.38
N THR A 147 -1.85 -7.38 -4.55
CA THR A 147 -0.54 -7.43 -3.88
C THR A 147 -0.68 -7.09 -2.41
N TYR A 148 -0.12 -7.96 -1.57
CA TYR A 148 -0.14 -7.81 -0.13
C TYR A 148 1.18 -7.26 0.40
N TYR A 149 1.07 -6.32 1.34
CA TYR A 149 2.18 -5.70 2.04
C TYR A 149 1.93 -5.68 3.55
N CYS A 150 3.00 -5.60 4.31
CA CYS A 150 3.00 -5.49 5.76
C CYS A 150 3.53 -4.11 6.17
N ARG A 151 2.75 -3.41 7.00
CA ARG A 151 3.23 -2.25 7.75
C ARG A 151 4.33 -2.70 8.69
N PHE A 152 5.46 -2.02 8.63
CA PHE A 152 6.46 -2.03 9.68
C PHE A 152 6.55 -0.60 10.19
N ALA A 153 6.31 -0.42 11.49
CA ALA A 153 6.13 0.92 12.05
C ALA A 153 7.36 1.80 11.81
N GLU A 154 7.17 2.88 11.07
CA GLU A 154 7.97 4.09 11.24
C GLU A 154 7.07 5.12 11.88
N VAL A 155 7.23 5.29 13.19
CA VAL A 155 6.66 6.46 13.86
C VAL A 155 7.39 7.66 13.24
N GLU A 156 6.74 8.39 12.35
CA GLU A 156 7.18 9.73 12.01
C GLU A 156 7.10 10.56 13.30
N THR A 157 8.21 10.68 14.02
CA THR A 157 8.48 11.94 14.72
C THR A 157 8.71 12.97 13.63
N GLU A 158 7.67 13.71 13.30
CA GLU A 158 7.80 15.02 12.67
C GLU A 158 8.90 15.81 13.42
N ALA A 159 9.88 16.32 12.68
CA ALA A 159 10.88 17.27 13.17
C ALA A 159 10.63 18.63 12.53
#